data_AF-A0A9N8P7H8-F1
#
_entry.id   AF-A0A9N8P7H8-F1
#
_cell.length_a   1.000
_cell.length_b   1.000
_cell.length_c   1.000
_cell.angle_alpha   90.00
_cell.angle_beta   90.00
_cell.angle_gamma   90.00
#
_symmetry.space_group_name_H-M   'P 1'
#
loop_
_entity.id
_entity.type
_entity.pdbx_description
1 polymer ?
#
loop_
_entity_poly.entity_id
_entity_poly.type
_entity_poly.pdbx_seq_one_letter_code
_entity_poly.pdbx_strand_id
1 'polypeptide(L)'
;MGRPVQTVSSPDITEFLKIQYTGAIQYPLCVTFIKVSILYQYRRLFPNHDFKLMTSFLIAIMVMWCTAVMFTGVFMCTPIAKVWNPAIPGKCISLVPFYYGMQIPNVVTDLCILLLPFREIQRLELPKKQKLGVAVTCLLWVM
;
A
#
# COMPACT_ATOMS: atom_id res chain seq x y z
N MET A 1 3.42 -16.04 -18.98
CA MET A 1 2.80 -14.79 -19.44
C MET A 1 3.87 -13.94 -20.11
N GLY A 2 3.93 -13.91 -21.44
CA GLY A 2 5.03 -13.26 -22.17
C GLY A 2 4.76 -13.05 -23.66
N ARG A 3 3.48 -12.95 -24.07
CA ARG A 3 3.13 -12.62 -25.46
C ARG A 3 2.93 -11.11 -25.61
N PRO A 4 3.42 -10.51 -26.71
CA PRO A 4 3.23 -9.08 -26.97
C PRO A 4 1.73 -8.76 -27.14
N VAL A 5 1.31 -7.63 -26.56
CA VAL A 5 -0.08 -7.12 -26.46
C VAL A 5 -0.84 -7.14 -27.80
N GLN A 6 -0.14 -7.12 -28.93
CA GLN A 6 -0.74 -7.08 -30.27
C GLN A 6 -1.28 -8.44 -30.76
N THR A 7 -1.00 -9.55 -30.09
CA THR A 7 -1.39 -10.91 -30.52
C THR A 7 -2.44 -11.59 -29.65
N VAL A 8 -3.03 -10.87 -28.69
CA VAL A 8 -3.95 -11.43 -27.70
C VAL A 8 -5.40 -11.29 -28.18
N SER A 9 -6.11 -12.41 -28.22
CA SER A 9 -7.51 -12.48 -28.65
C SER A 9 -8.42 -11.69 -27.70
N SER A 10 -9.47 -11.04 -28.23
CA SER A 10 -10.42 -10.20 -27.48
C SER A 10 -11.03 -10.81 -26.19
N PRO A 11 -11.35 -12.12 -26.11
CA PRO A 11 -11.87 -12.71 -24.87
C PRO A 11 -10.82 -12.84 -23.76
N ASP A 12 -9.56 -13.18 -24.08
CA ASP A 12 -8.49 -13.37 -23.09
C ASP A 12 -8.14 -12.05 -22.37
N ILE A 13 -8.19 -10.94 -23.10
CA ILE A 13 -7.96 -9.58 -22.56
C ILE A 13 -9.05 -9.24 -21.52
N THR A 14 -10.28 -9.62 -21.79
CA THR A 14 -11.42 -9.32 -20.90
C THR A 14 -11.31 -10.12 -19.60
N GLU A 15 -10.91 -11.39 -19.67
CA GLU A 15 -10.68 -12.21 -18.47
C GLU A 15 -9.51 -11.67 -17.64
N PHE A 16 -8.42 -11.29 -18.29
CA PHE A 16 -7.27 -10.65 -17.63
C PHE A 16 -7.67 -9.34 -16.91
N LEU A 17 -8.48 -8.49 -17.54
CA LEU A 17 -8.96 -7.24 -16.94
C LEU A 17 -9.86 -7.50 -15.72
N LYS A 18 -10.71 -8.54 -15.75
CA LYS A 18 -11.54 -8.93 -14.58
C LYS A 18 -10.68 -9.33 -13.38
N ILE A 19 -9.66 -10.16 -13.62
CA ILE A 19 -8.72 -10.60 -12.58
C ILE A 19 -7.93 -9.42 -12.04
N GLN A 20 -7.50 -8.51 -12.92
CA GLN A 20 -6.75 -7.32 -12.49
C GLN A 20 -7.62 -6.39 -11.64
N TYR A 21 -8.88 -6.23 -12.01
CA TYR A 21 -9.85 -5.39 -11.30
C TYR A 21 -10.14 -5.92 -9.88
N THR A 22 -10.36 -7.22 -9.71
CA THR A 22 -10.52 -7.81 -8.37
C THR A 22 -9.24 -7.69 -7.54
N GLY A 23 -8.07 -7.89 -8.16
CA GLY A 23 -6.78 -7.70 -7.50
C GLY A 23 -6.54 -6.27 -7.02
N ALA A 24 -7.00 -5.26 -7.77
CA ALA A 24 -6.86 -3.86 -7.42
C ALA A 24 -7.64 -3.46 -6.16
N ILE A 25 -8.68 -4.21 -5.78
CA ILE A 25 -9.47 -4.01 -4.56
C ILE A 25 -8.91 -4.85 -3.41
N GLN A 26 -8.59 -6.11 -3.68
CA GLN A 26 -8.11 -7.04 -2.65
C GLN A 26 -6.74 -6.66 -2.11
N TYR A 27 -5.81 -6.26 -2.97
CA TYR A 27 -4.43 -5.92 -2.59
C TYR A 27 -4.35 -4.79 -1.54
N PRO A 28 -4.90 -3.58 -1.76
CA PRO A 28 -4.80 -2.49 -0.80
C PRO A 28 -5.49 -2.81 0.53
N LEU A 29 -6.56 -3.62 0.51
CA LEU A 29 -7.22 -4.11 1.73
C LEU A 29 -6.27 -4.98 2.56
N CYS A 30 -5.75 -6.06 1.98
CA CYS A 30 -4.86 -6.98 2.67
C CYS A 30 -3.65 -6.25 3.27
N VAL A 31 -3.03 -5.37 2.48
CA VAL A 31 -1.86 -4.60 2.91
C VAL A 31 -2.20 -3.65 4.07
N THR A 32 -3.34 -2.94 3.99
CA THR A 32 -3.77 -2.04 5.07
C THR A 32 -4.07 -2.82 6.35
N PHE A 33 -4.74 -3.97 6.27
CA PHE A 33 -5.04 -4.81 7.43
C PHE A 33 -3.78 -5.33 8.13
N ILE A 34 -2.79 -5.79 7.37
CA ILE A 34 -1.50 -6.25 7.92
C ILE A 34 -0.81 -5.10 8.68
N LYS A 35 -0.72 -3.92 8.07
CA LYS A 35 -0.10 -2.74 8.68
C LYS A 35 -0.79 -2.28 9.96
N VAL A 36 -2.12 -2.27 9.94
CA VAL A 36 -2.94 -1.93 11.11
C VAL A 36 -2.71 -2.94 12.25
N SER A 37 -2.63 -4.24 11.93
CA SER A 37 -2.34 -5.29 12.92
C SER A 37 -0.99 -5.07 13.62
N ILE A 38 0.07 -4.78 12.84
CA ILE A 38 1.41 -4.47 13.37
C ILE A 38 1.35 -3.23 14.29
N LEU A 39 0.66 -2.18 13.86
CA LEU A 39 0.51 -0.95 14.64
C LEU A 39 -0.25 -1.17 15.96
N TYR A 40 -1.27 -2.04 15.96
CA TYR A 40 -1.95 -2.44 17.20
C TYR A 40 -1.04 -3.23 18.13
N GLN A 41 -0.21 -4.14 17.58
CA GLN A 41 0.76 -4.88 18.38
C GLN A 41 1.80 -3.94 19.01
N TYR A 42 2.27 -2.95 18.26
CA TYR A 42 3.18 -1.92 18.78
C TYR A 42 2.55 -1.08 19.90
N ARG A 43 1.29 -0.67 19.76
CA ARG A 43 0.55 0.04 20.82
C ARG A 43 0.43 -0.77 22.11
N ARG A 44 0.35 -2.10 22.02
CA ARG A 44 0.34 -2.99 23.18
C ARG A 44 1.72 -3.07 23.86
N LEU A 45 2.79 -3.02 23.08
CA LEU A 45 4.17 -3.11 23.59
C LEU A 45 4.62 -1.81 24.27
N PHE A 46 4.27 -0.65 23.70
CA PHE A 46 4.66 0.66 24.22
C PHE A 46 3.41 1.47 24.63
N PRO A 47 3.08 1.56 25.93
CA PRO A 47 1.90 2.28 26.40
C PRO A 47 2.06 3.82 26.42
N ASN A 48 2.91 4.40 25.57
CA ASN A 48 3.18 5.84 25.51
C ASN A 48 2.02 6.60 24.83
N HIS A 49 1.61 7.74 25.39
CA HIS A 49 0.51 8.56 24.86
C HIS A 49 0.84 9.16 23.48
N ASP A 50 2.03 9.75 23.33
CA ASP A 50 2.54 10.30 22.06
C ASP A 50 2.55 9.22 20.95
N PHE A 51 2.98 8.01 21.30
CA PHE A 51 3.07 6.89 20.37
C PHE A 51 1.68 6.43 19.90
N LYS A 52 0.70 6.40 20.81
CA LYS A 52 -0.69 6.09 20.45
C LYS A 52 -1.27 7.12 19.49
N LEU A 53 -1.00 8.40 19.70
CA LEU A 53 -1.45 9.48 18.82
C LEU A 53 -0.84 9.38 17.43
N MET A 54 0.49 9.24 17.34
CA MET A 54 1.20 9.07 16.05
C MET A 54 0.71 7.83 15.29
N THR A 55 0.54 6.70 15.99
CA THR A 55 0.02 5.47 15.40
C THR A 55 -1.43 5.64 14.91
N SER A 56 -2.25 6.42 15.62
CA SER A 56 -3.64 6.67 15.20
C SER A 56 -3.71 7.48 13.92
N PHE A 57 -2.84 8.48 13.82
CA PHE A 57 -2.71 9.30 12.64
C PHE A 57 -2.25 8.48 11.42
N LEU A 58 -1.28 7.57 11.60
CA LEU A 58 -0.84 6.66 10.54
C LEU A 58 -1.95 5.71 10.08
N ILE A 59 -2.71 5.13 11.01
CA ILE A 59 -3.86 4.27 10.68
C ILE A 59 -4.91 5.07 9.88
N ALA A 60 -5.22 6.30 10.30
CA ALA A 60 -6.18 7.15 9.61
C ALA A 60 -5.73 7.45 8.16
N ILE A 61 -4.45 7.78 7.95
CA ILE A 61 -3.89 8.01 6.62
C ILE A 61 -4.00 6.75 5.76
N MET A 62 -3.66 5.58 6.29
CA MET A 62 -3.75 4.31 5.55
C MET A 62 -5.17 3.98 5.12
N VAL A 63 -6.15 4.21 6.01
CA VAL A 63 -7.57 3.97 5.70
C VAL A 63 -8.08 4.98 4.65
N MET A 64 -7.71 6.26 4.77
CA MET A 64 -8.05 7.27 3.74
C MET A 64 -7.43 6.92 2.39
N TRP A 65 -6.18 6.46 2.36
CA TRP A 65 -5.54 6.01 1.13
C TRP A 65 -6.22 4.78 0.53
N CYS A 66 -6.53 3.76 1.36
CA CYS A 66 -7.20 2.54 0.90
C CYS A 66 -8.58 2.84 0.30
N THR A 67 -9.36 3.73 0.92
CA THR A 67 -10.66 4.16 0.40
C THR A 67 -10.52 4.93 -0.91
N ALA A 68 -9.59 5.89 -1.01
CA ALA A 68 -9.34 6.63 -2.25
C ALA A 68 -8.94 5.70 -3.41
N VAL A 69 -8.10 4.70 -3.12
CA VAL A 69 -7.71 3.66 -4.07
C VAL A 69 -8.90 2.81 -4.50
N MET A 70 -9.76 2.39 -3.58
CA MET A 70 -10.99 1.65 -3.92
C MET A 70 -11.88 2.46 -4.85
N PHE A 71 -12.15 3.73 -4.52
CA PHE A 71 -12.98 4.59 -5.36
C PHE A 71 -12.36 4.75 -6.76
N THR A 72 -11.05 4.97 -6.84
CA THR A 72 -10.35 5.09 -8.13
C THR A 72 -10.35 3.78 -8.90
N GLY A 73 -10.25 2.63 -8.22
CA GLY A 73 -10.37 1.30 -8.83
C GLY A 73 -11.77 1.03 -9.39
N VAL A 74 -12.81 1.40 -8.65
CA VAL A 74 -14.22 1.28 -9.11
C VAL A 74 -14.50 2.21 -10.29
N PHE A 75 -13.97 3.43 -10.26
CA PHE A 75 -14.13 4.44 -11.32
C PHE A 75 -12.95 4.49 -12.30
N MET A 76 -12.25 3.37 -12.51
CA MET A 76 -11.04 3.32 -13.35
C MET A 76 -11.32 3.68 -14.82
N CYS A 77 -12.55 3.51 -15.29
CA CYS A 77 -13.01 3.95 -16.60
C CYS A 77 -14.32 4.75 -16.49
N THR A 78 -14.41 5.82 -17.28
CA THR A 78 -15.63 6.61 -17.47
C THR A 78 -16.07 6.47 -18.94
N PRO A 79 -17.15 5.73 -19.26
CA PRO A 79 -18.02 4.94 -18.37
C PRO A 79 -17.43 3.56 -18.01
N ILE A 80 -17.85 3.00 -16.85
CA ILE A 80 -17.41 1.68 -16.33
C ILE A 80 -17.67 0.56 -17.37
N ALA A 81 -18.73 0.70 -18.16
CA ALA A 81 -19.09 -0.23 -19.25
C ALA A 81 -17.97 -0.39 -20.31
N LYS A 82 -17.06 0.59 -20.43
CA LYS A 82 -15.94 0.55 -21.38
C LYS A 82 -14.89 -0.51 -21.03
N VAL A 83 -14.79 -0.93 -19.76
CA VAL A 83 -13.92 -2.05 -19.34
C VAL A 83 -14.29 -3.34 -20.07
N TRP A 84 -15.57 -3.52 -20.38
CA TRP A 84 -16.14 -4.75 -20.93
C TRP A 84 -16.47 -4.62 -22.43
N ASN A 85 -16.68 -3.39 -22.92
CA ASN A 85 -16.98 -3.09 -24.31
C ASN A 85 -16.07 -1.96 -24.84
N PRO A 86 -14.98 -2.30 -25.55
CA PRO A 86 -14.05 -1.31 -26.09
C PRO A 86 -14.66 -0.41 -27.17
N ALA A 87 -15.81 -0.78 -27.74
CA ALA A 87 -16.57 0.00 -28.72
C ALA A 87 -17.25 1.26 -28.14
N ILE A 88 -17.34 1.39 -26.81
CA ILE A 88 -18.00 2.53 -26.17
C ILE A 88 -17.03 3.74 -26.09
N PRO A 89 -17.45 4.95 -26.50
CA PRO A 89 -16.65 6.16 -26.32
C PRO A 89 -16.49 6.48 -24.83
N GLY A 90 -15.26 6.80 -24.41
CA GLY A 90 -14.93 7.03 -23.00
C GLY A 90 -13.43 7.11 -22.75
N LYS A 91 -13.03 7.50 -21.54
CA LYS A 91 -11.63 7.56 -21.12
C LYS A 91 -11.40 6.59 -19.96
N CYS A 92 -10.30 5.84 -20.03
CA CYS A 92 -9.81 4.99 -18.95
C CYS A 92 -8.53 5.58 -18.39
N ILE A 93 -8.30 5.38 -17.10
CA ILE A 93 -7.04 5.73 -16.44
C ILE A 93 -5.91 4.85 -16.97
N SER A 94 -4.73 5.44 -17.14
CA SER A 94 -3.53 4.70 -17.49
C SER A 94 -3.05 3.87 -16.30
N LEU A 95 -2.83 2.58 -16.53
CA LEU A 95 -2.43 1.61 -15.51
C LEU A 95 -1.11 2.02 -14.82
N VAL A 96 -0.14 2.48 -15.59
CA VAL A 96 1.20 2.82 -15.10
C VAL A 96 1.18 3.86 -13.96
N PRO A 97 0.64 5.09 -14.15
CA PRO A 97 0.59 6.08 -13.08
C PRO A 97 -0.33 5.65 -11.92
N PHE A 98 -1.37 4.87 -12.18
CA PHE A 98 -2.20 4.31 -11.12
C PHE A 98 -1.41 3.36 -10.21
N TYR A 99 -0.61 2.47 -10.79
CA TYR A 99 0.27 1.58 -10.03
C TYR A 99 1.34 2.33 -9.26
N TYR A 100 1.96 3.35 -9.85
CA TYR A 100 2.91 4.19 -9.13
C TYR A 100 2.24 4.92 -7.95
N GLY A 101 1.03 5.45 -8.15
CA GLY A 101 0.24 6.09 -7.11
C GLY A 101 -0.16 5.14 -5.97
N MET A 102 -0.23 3.83 -6.22
CA MET A 102 -0.40 2.84 -5.17
C MET A 102 0.91 2.46 -4.46
N GLN A 103 1.97 2.19 -5.23
CA GLN A 103 3.21 1.63 -4.70
C GLN A 103 3.98 2.64 -3.85
N ILE A 104 4.06 3.90 -4.27
CA ILE A 104 4.81 4.94 -3.56
C ILE A 104 4.32 5.12 -2.10
N PRO A 105 3.04 5.43 -1.83
CA PRO A 105 2.55 5.57 -0.46
C PRO A 105 2.63 4.26 0.33
N ASN A 106 2.54 3.12 -0.35
CA ASN A 106 2.72 1.83 0.30
C ASN A 106 4.13 1.68 0.89
N VAL A 107 5.16 1.94 0.07
CA VAL A 107 6.57 1.90 0.52
C VAL A 107 6.84 2.95 1.60
N VAL A 108 6.34 4.17 1.42
CA VAL A 108 6.51 5.26 2.41
C VAL A 108 5.94 4.86 3.76
N THR A 109 4.73 4.29 3.78
CA THR A 109 4.12 3.84 5.04
C THR A 109 4.87 2.68 5.70
N ASP A 110 5.48 1.78 4.92
CA ASP A 110 6.34 0.72 5.46
C ASP A 110 7.59 1.29 6.13
N LEU A 111 8.26 2.25 5.49
CA LEU A 111 9.40 2.95 6.09
C LEU A 111 8.99 3.68 7.38
N CYS A 112 7.83 4.33 7.40
CA CYS A 112 7.32 4.98 8.61
C CYS A 112 7.09 3.98 9.76
N ILE A 113 6.51 2.81 9.48
CA ILE A 113 6.28 1.77 10.50
C ILE A 113 7.60 1.23 11.03
N LEU A 114 8.59 1.02 10.16
CA LEU A 114 9.93 0.53 10.55
C LEU A 114 10.71 1.56 11.37
N LEU A 115 10.56 2.86 11.10
CA LEU A 115 11.20 3.94 11.85
C LEU A 115 10.50 4.24 13.18
N LEU A 116 9.25 3.83 13.33
CA LEU A 116 8.43 4.04 14.53
C LEU A 116 9.10 3.50 15.82
N PRO A 117 9.54 2.22 15.89
CA PRO A 117 10.22 1.69 17.08
C PRO A 117 11.59 2.34 17.28
N PHE A 118 12.27 2.77 16.21
CA PHE A 118 13.58 3.43 16.32
C PHE A 118 13.46 4.76 17.08
N ARG A 119 12.43 5.57 16.78
CA ARG A 119 12.18 6.84 17.48
C ARG A 119 11.85 6.64 18.96
N GLU A 120 11.08 5.61 19.30
CA GLU A 120 10.78 5.27 20.70
C GLU A 120 12.03 4.76 21.44
N ILE A 121 12.85 3.91 20.81
CA ILE A 121 14.12 3.44 21.40
C ILE A 121 15.13 4.57 21.59
N GLN A 122 15.08 5.63 20.77
CA GLN A 122 15.92 6.82 21.00
C GLN A 122 15.43 7.67 22.17
N ARG A 123 14.12 7.66 22.48
CA ARG A 123 13.51 8.36 23.61
C ARG A 123 13.61 7.60 24.92
N LEU A 124 13.57 6.27 24.88
CA LEU A 124 13.78 5.42 26.05
C LEU A 124 15.30 5.32 26.31
N GLU A 125 15.75 5.59 27.54
CA GLU A 125 17.16 5.51 27.95
C GLU A 125 17.67 4.06 28.00
N LEU A 126 17.62 3.35 26.87
CA LEU A 126 18.12 1.98 26.75
C LEU A 126 19.64 1.98 26.51
N PRO A 127 20.37 1.01 27.08
CA PRO A 127 21.83 0.95 26.97
C PRO A 127 22.29 0.85 25.51
N LYS A 128 23.34 1.62 25.18
CA LYS A 128 23.84 1.92 23.81
C LYS A 128 24.07 0.69 22.90
N LYS A 129 24.23 -0.50 23.46
CA LYS A 129 24.44 -1.76 22.72
C LYS A 129 23.22 -2.22 21.91
N GLN A 130 21.99 -2.00 22.40
CA GLN A 130 20.77 -2.31 21.62
C GLN A 130 20.49 -1.27 20.54
N LYS A 131 20.85 0.00 20.79
CA LYS A 131 20.72 1.11 19.84
C LYS A 131 21.59 0.91 18.59
N LEU A 132 22.79 0.33 18.78
CA LEU A 132 23.71 0.01 17.69
C LEU A 132 23.20 -1.18 16.85
N GLY A 133 22.64 -2.21 17.47
CA GLY A 133 22.09 -3.38 16.76
C GLY A 133 21.02 -2.99 15.74
N VAL A 134 20.08 -2.14 16.13
CA VAL A 134 18.99 -1.67 15.23
C VAL A 134 19.49 -0.74 14.14
N ALA A 135 20.43 0.17 14.45
CA ALA A 135 21.04 1.05 13.45
C ALA A 135 21.81 0.24 12.38
N VAL A 136 22.51 -0.81 12.80
CA VAL A 136 23.23 -1.71 11.89
C VAL A 136 22.25 -2.54 11.06
N THR A 137 21.17 -3.09 11.62
CA THR A 137 20.16 -3.82 10.82
C THR A 137 19.48 -2.90 9.82
N CYS A 138 19.18 -1.65 10.17
CA CYS A 138 18.57 -0.68 9.27
C CYS A 138 19.51 -0.26 8.12
N LEU A 139 20.81 -0.13 8.38
CA LEU A 139 21.83 0.12 7.36
C LEU A 139 22.10 -1.11 6.48
N LEU A 140 22.09 -2.31 7.06
CA LEU A 140 22.26 -3.58 6.34
C LEU A 140 21.07 -3.95 5.45
N TRP A 141 19.88 -3.41 5.72
CA TRP A 141 18.70 -3.58 4.86
C TRP A 141 18.65 -2.59 3.68
N VAL A 142 19.46 -1.53 3.72
CA VAL A 142 19.50 -0.44 2.72
C VAL A 142 20.66 -0.62 1.72
N MET A 143 21.71 -1.37 2.09
CA MET A 143 22.83 -1.77 1.21
C MET A 143 22.57 -3.14 0.58
#